data_AF-B4IN41-F1
#
_entry.id   AF-B4IN41-F1
#
_cell.length_a   1.000
_cell.length_b   1.000
_cell.length_c   1.000
_cell.angle_alpha   90.00
_cell.angle_beta   90.00
_cell.angle_gamma   90.00
#
_symmetry.space_group_name_H-M   'P 1'
#
loop_
_entity.id
_entity.type
_entity.pdbx_description
1 polymer ?
#
loop_
_entity_poly.entity_id
_entity_poly.type
_entity_poly.pdbx_seq_one_letter_code
_entity_poly.pdbx_strand_id
1 'polypeptide(L)'
;MASVRGNSVYQGVYGALRTLLHLTAAVQFGYGIYYDYNYVQFPTSEPEMRIHHPWGGKFKYLTFLDAIIQALYYIVSLVNDFVGTNELTPKKPPAVRRFKDWLMATLAFPVAINVGVTFWTLYAIDRELVFPKVLDPVFPR
;
A
#
# COMPACT_ATOMS: atom_id res chain seq x y z
N MET A 1 -25.71 -36.49 9.22
CA MET A 1 -24.65 -35.72 9.91
C MET A 1 -23.37 -35.69 9.06
N ALA A 2 -23.30 -34.81 8.05
CA ALA A 2 -22.14 -34.71 7.15
C ALA A 2 -21.73 -33.24 6.84
N SER A 3 -22.01 -32.31 7.75
CA SER A 3 -21.80 -30.86 7.50
C SER A 3 -20.64 -30.22 8.27
N VAL A 4 -19.95 -30.94 9.15
CA VAL A 4 -18.98 -30.32 10.07
C VAL A 4 -17.53 -30.34 9.52
N ARG A 5 -17.15 -31.35 8.71
CA ARG A 5 -15.78 -31.45 8.16
C ARG A 5 -15.48 -30.48 7.03
N GLY A 6 -16.48 -30.09 6.23
CA GLY A 6 -16.30 -29.11 5.15
C GLY A 6 -15.80 -27.77 5.68
N ASN A 7 -16.43 -27.26 6.74
CA ASN A 7 -16.13 -25.93 7.29
C ASN A 7 -14.70 -25.77 7.83
N SER A 8 -14.09 -26.84 8.36
CA SER A 8 -12.74 -26.77 8.93
C SER A 8 -11.66 -26.56 7.87
N VAL A 9 -11.75 -27.28 6.73
CA VAL A 9 -10.79 -27.13 5.63
C VAL A 9 -10.92 -25.76 4.99
N TYR A 10 -12.14 -25.29 4.73
CA TYR A 10 -12.38 -23.95 4.17
C TYR A 10 -11.86 -22.83 5.09
N GLN A 11 -12.05 -22.96 6.41
CA GLN A 11 -11.52 -22.00 7.37
C GLN A 11 -9.99 -21.99 7.40
N GLY A 12 -9.35 -23.16 7.35
CA GLY A 12 -7.89 -23.28 7.29
C GLY A 12 -7.31 -22.66 6.01
N VAL A 13 -7.90 -22.97 4.85
CA VAL A 13 -7.48 -22.41 3.55
C VAL A 13 -7.66 -20.90 3.52
N TYR A 14 -8.81 -20.38 3.98
CA TYR A 14 -9.06 -18.94 4.03
C TYR A 14 -8.08 -18.21 4.96
N GLY A 15 -7.77 -18.79 6.13
CA GLY A 15 -6.77 -18.27 7.05
C GLY A 15 -5.39 -18.18 6.41
N ALA A 16 -4.95 -19.26 5.75
CA ALA A 16 -3.66 -19.29 5.07
C ALA A 16 -3.58 -18.26 3.93
N LEU A 17 -4.62 -18.17 3.09
CA LEU A 17 -4.67 -17.19 1.99
C LEU A 17 -4.62 -15.75 2.51
N ARG A 18 -5.33 -15.46 3.60
CA ARG A 18 -5.30 -14.14 4.25
C ARG A 18 -3.90 -13.79 4.75
N THR A 19 -3.24 -14.71 5.47
CA THR A 19 -1.87 -14.48 5.96
C THR A 19 -0.87 -14.31 4.82
N LEU A 20 -0.98 -15.11 3.76
CA LEU A 20 -0.13 -15.00 2.58
C LEU A 20 -0.30 -13.66 1.87
N LEU A 21 -1.55 -13.16 1.76
CA LEU A 21 -1.83 -11.85 1.19
C LEU A 21 -1.15 -10.76 2.02
N HIS A 22 -1.40 -10.72 3.34
CA HIS A 22 -0.82 -9.69 4.20
C HIS A 22 0.71 -9.72 4.19
N LEU A 23 1.32 -10.92 4.21
CA LEU A 23 2.76 -11.07 4.12
C LEU A 23 3.29 -10.54 2.78
N THR A 24 2.69 -10.97 1.66
CA THR A 24 3.12 -10.55 0.32
C THR A 24 2.99 -9.04 0.17
N ALA A 25 1.89 -8.45 0.61
CA ALA A 25 1.67 -7.01 0.57
C ALA A 25 2.66 -6.24 1.46
N ALA A 26 2.91 -6.70 2.69
CA ALA A 26 3.89 -6.09 3.59
C ALA A 26 5.30 -6.10 2.98
N VAL A 27 5.71 -7.22 2.37
CA VAL A 27 6.98 -7.33 1.66
C VAL A 27 7.02 -6.42 0.44
N GLN A 28 5.97 -6.40 -0.37
CA GLN A 28 5.90 -5.59 -1.59
C GLN A 28 5.98 -4.08 -1.28
N PHE A 29 5.17 -3.59 -0.34
CA PHE A 29 5.20 -2.18 0.04
C PHE A 29 6.51 -1.81 0.76
N GLY A 30 7.00 -2.66 1.66
CA GLY A 30 8.27 -2.44 2.34
C GLY A 30 9.45 -2.38 1.36
N TYR A 31 9.53 -3.33 0.43
CA TYR A 31 10.54 -3.34 -0.62
C TYR A 31 10.39 -2.15 -1.57
N GLY A 32 9.17 -1.79 -1.96
CA GLY A 32 8.90 -0.64 -2.80
C GLY A 32 9.40 0.67 -2.18
N ILE A 33 9.12 0.90 -0.89
CA ILE A 33 9.62 2.07 -0.15
C ILE A 33 11.14 2.04 -0.08
N TYR A 34 11.74 0.90 0.27
CA TYR A 34 13.20 0.74 0.34
C TYR A 34 13.85 1.04 -1.01
N TYR A 35 13.33 0.47 -2.10
CA TYR A 35 13.88 0.62 -3.43
C TYR A 35 13.74 2.07 -3.92
N ASP A 36 12.56 2.66 -3.76
CA ASP A 36 12.30 4.04 -4.13
C ASP A 36 13.21 5.01 -3.37
N TYR A 37 13.38 4.83 -2.06
CA TYR A 37 14.19 5.71 -1.25
C TYR A 37 15.70 5.61 -1.57
N ASN A 38 16.22 4.41 -1.84
CA ASN A 38 17.66 4.18 -1.98
C ASN A 38 18.17 4.22 -3.43
N TYR A 39 17.37 3.80 -4.40
CA TYR A 39 17.83 3.58 -5.78
C TYR A 39 17.14 4.49 -6.80
N VAL A 40 15.91 4.93 -6.56
CA VAL A 40 15.19 5.79 -7.51
C VAL A 40 15.64 7.24 -7.36
N GLN A 41 16.52 7.64 -8.27
CA GLN A 41 16.99 9.01 -8.40
C GLN A 41 16.43 9.63 -9.69
N PHE A 42 15.87 10.84 -9.56
CA PHE A 42 15.41 11.59 -10.73
C PHE A 42 16.59 12.36 -11.33
N PRO A 43 16.68 12.45 -12.67
CA PRO A 43 17.71 13.24 -13.32
C PRO A 43 17.57 14.71 -12.93
N THR A 44 18.63 15.25 -12.32
CA THR A 44 18.74 16.66 -11.92
C THR A 44 19.77 17.43 -12.73
N SER A 45 20.45 16.75 -13.66
CA SER A 45 21.55 17.30 -14.47
C SER A 45 21.08 18.37 -15.45
N GLU A 46 19.92 18.17 -16.08
CA GLU A 46 19.34 19.13 -17.01
C GLU A 46 18.19 19.91 -16.36
N PRO A 47 18.17 21.25 -16.42
CA PRO A 47 17.13 22.08 -15.82
C PRO A 47 15.71 21.72 -16.30
N GLU A 48 15.57 21.34 -17.57
CA GLU A 48 14.33 20.92 -18.21
C GLU A 48 13.80 19.54 -17.76
N MET A 49 14.68 18.68 -17.25
CA MET A 49 14.30 17.40 -16.64
C MET A 49 14.01 17.53 -15.14
N ARG A 50 14.25 18.70 -14.54
CA ARG A 50 14.00 18.95 -13.13
C ARG A 50 12.52 19.20 -12.85
N ILE A 51 11.74 18.13 -12.87
CA ILE A 51 10.29 18.13 -12.62
C ILE A 51 9.89 18.57 -11.20
N HIS A 52 10.81 18.58 -10.23
CA HIS A 52 10.47 18.85 -8.84
C HIS A 52 11.48 19.74 -8.10
N HIS A 53 10.95 20.57 -7.21
CA HIS A 53 11.77 21.36 -6.29
C HIS A 53 12.49 20.47 -5.27
N PRO A 54 13.78 20.68 -4.95
CA PRO A 54 14.54 19.79 -4.05
C PRO A 54 14.02 19.72 -2.61
N TRP A 55 13.33 20.78 -2.16
CA TRP A 55 12.86 20.88 -0.78
C TRP A 55 11.77 19.84 -0.46
N GLY A 56 11.87 19.21 0.72
CA GLY A 56 10.92 18.22 1.24
C GLY A 56 11.15 16.77 0.78
N GLY A 57 12.10 16.50 -0.11
CA GLY A 57 12.45 15.15 -0.54
C GLY A 57 11.25 14.34 -1.06
N LYS A 58 11.24 13.02 -0.78
CA LYS A 58 10.14 12.11 -1.17
C LYS A 58 8.91 12.20 -0.24
N PHE A 59 9.09 12.65 1.01
CA PHE A 59 8.02 12.74 2.01
C PHE A 59 6.96 13.80 1.71
N LYS A 60 7.22 14.72 0.77
CA LYS A 60 6.22 15.68 0.31
C LYS A 60 5.15 15.05 -0.60
N TYR A 61 5.41 13.87 -1.15
CA TYR A 61 4.47 13.23 -2.07
C TYR A 61 3.48 12.37 -1.32
N LEU A 62 2.19 12.62 -1.55
CA LEU A 62 1.12 11.84 -0.94
C LEU A 62 1.17 10.37 -1.39
N THR A 63 1.68 10.08 -2.59
CA THR A 63 1.95 8.71 -3.07
C THR A 63 2.97 7.95 -2.22
N PHE A 64 4.05 8.64 -1.80
CA PHE A 64 5.07 8.03 -0.95
C PHE A 64 4.56 7.83 0.48
N LEU A 65 3.81 8.82 0.99
CA LEU A 65 3.14 8.70 2.29
C LEU A 65 2.08 7.59 2.28
N ASP A 66 1.31 7.44 1.19
CA ASP A 66 0.36 6.34 1.01
C ASP A 66 1.07 4.99 1.10
N ALA A 67 2.18 4.80 0.38
CA ALA A 67 2.96 3.57 0.44
C ALA A 67 3.39 3.22 1.88
N ILE A 68 3.84 4.21 2.66
CA ILE A 68 4.18 4.03 4.09
C ILE A 68 2.96 3.61 4.90
N ILE A 69 1.81 4.27 4.71
CA ILE A 69 0.56 3.93 5.40
C ILE A 69 0.12 2.51 5.04
N GLN A 70 0.20 2.10 3.77
CA GLN A 70 -0.11 0.74 3.33
C GLN A 70 0.84 -0.28 3.97
N ALA A 71 2.14 -0.01 3.98
CA ALA A 71 3.13 -0.90 4.62
C ALA A 71 2.80 -1.11 6.11
N LEU A 72 2.52 -0.02 6.83
CA LEU A 72 2.12 -0.07 8.24
C LEU A 72 0.83 -0.87 8.43
N TYR A 73 -0.17 -0.66 7.57
CA TYR A 73 -1.43 -1.40 7.61
C TYR A 73 -1.23 -2.91 7.44
N TYR A 74 -0.45 -3.34 6.44
CA TYR A 74 -0.22 -4.76 6.19
C TYR A 74 0.67 -5.41 7.25
N ILE A 75 1.62 -4.68 7.84
CA ILE A 75 2.39 -5.17 9.01
C ILE A 75 1.46 -5.38 10.20
N VAL A 76 0.61 -4.40 10.53
CA VAL A 76 -0.37 -4.52 11.63
C VAL A 76 -1.34 -5.68 11.35
N SER A 77 -1.77 -5.85 10.10
CA SER A 77 -2.64 -6.95 9.69
C SER A 77 -1.98 -8.31 9.85
N LEU A 78 -0.69 -8.43 9.51
CA LEU A 78 0.10 -9.64 9.69
C LEU A 78 0.29 -9.96 11.18
N VAL A 79 0.61 -8.98 12.02
CA VAL A 79 0.67 -9.15 13.48
C VAL A 79 -0.68 -9.61 14.02
N ASN A 80 -1.78 -9.01 13.55
CA ASN A 80 -3.13 -9.41 13.95
C ASN A 80 -3.49 -10.84 13.52
N ASP A 81 -2.89 -11.39 12.46
CA ASP A 81 -3.13 -12.77 12.04
C ASP A 81 -2.49 -13.80 12.99
N PHE A 82 -1.35 -13.46 13.61
CA PHE A 82 -0.65 -14.33 14.55
C PHE A 82 -1.08 -14.13 16.01
N VAL A 83 -1.45 -12.90 16.39
CA VAL A 83 -1.82 -12.52 17.76
C VAL A 83 -3.34 -12.56 17.98
N GLY A 84 -4.13 -12.39 16.92
CA GLY A 84 -5.58 -12.31 17.01
C GLY A 84 -6.25 -13.68 17.03
N THR A 85 -7.21 -13.89 17.94
CA THR A 85 -8.18 -14.97 17.80
C THR A 85 -9.10 -14.67 16.61
N ASN A 86 -9.12 -15.55 15.60
CA ASN A 86 -9.95 -15.44 14.40
C ASN A 86 -11.44 -15.79 14.65
N GLU A 87 -11.96 -15.48 15.83
CA GLU A 87 -13.39 -15.60 16.08
C GLU A 87 -14.15 -14.49 15.33
N LEU A 88 -15.27 -14.86 14.69
CA LEU A 88 -16.12 -13.93 13.92
C LEU A 88 -16.75 -12.85 14.81
N THR A 89 -16.89 -13.10 16.12
CA THR A 89 -17.46 -12.16 17.08
C THR A 89 -16.88 -12.36 18.49
N PRO A 90 -15.64 -11.92 18.75
CA PRO A 90 -15.09 -11.98 20.09
C PRO A 90 -15.81 -10.96 20.97
N LYS A 91 -16.22 -11.35 22.18
CA LYS A 91 -16.90 -10.45 23.16
C LYS A 91 -16.09 -9.19 23.47
N LYS A 92 -14.77 -9.23 23.27
CA LYS A 92 -13.85 -8.08 23.32
C LYS A 92 -12.87 -8.19 22.15
N PRO A 93 -12.97 -7.35 21.11
CA PRO A 93 -12.00 -7.37 20.02
C PRO A 93 -10.61 -6.96 20.57
N PRO A 94 -9.53 -7.66 20.16
CA PRO A 94 -8.18 -7.28 20.58
C PRO A 94 -7.85 -5.86 20.09
N ALA A 95 -7.08 -5.10 20.88
CA ALA A 95 -6.73 -3.71 20.57
C ALA A 95 -6.08 -3.57 19.18
N VAL A 96 -5.27 -4.56 18.77
CA VAL A 96 -4.63 -4.63 17.46
C VAL A 96 -5.66 -4.64 16.33
N ARG A 97 -6.76 -5.39 16.46
CA ARG A 97 -7.85 -5.42 15.47
C ARG A 97 -8.52 -4.07 15.35
N ARG A 98 -8.82 -3.42 16.48
CA ARG A 98 -9.44 -2.07 16.47
C ARG A 98 -8.52 -1.03 15.82
N PHE A 99 -7.22 -1.08 16.11
CA PHE A 99 -6.24 -0.19 15.50
C PHE A 99 -6.10 -0.45 14.00
N LYS A 100 -6.02 -1.71 13.58
CA LYS A 100 -6.00 -2.12 12.17
C LYS A 100 -7.20 -1.57 11.40
N ASP A 101 -8.41 -1.74 11.95
CA ASP A 101 -9.65 -1.31 11.30
C ASP A 101 -9.74 0.22 11.25
N TRP A 102 -9.30 0.92 12.30
CA TRP A 102 -9.19 2.39 12.30
C TRP A 102 -8.19 2.88 11.23
N LEU A 103 -7.00 2.29 11.17
CA LEU A 103 -5.95 2.64 10.22
C LEU A 103 -6.43 2.47 8.77
N MET A 104 -7.15 1.38 8.49
CA MET A 104 -7.77 1.14 7.18
C MET A 104 -8.79 2.22 6.82
N ALA A 105 -9.76 2.44 7.71
CA ALA A 105 -10.92 3.27 7.44
C ALA A 105 -10.57 4.76 7.33
N THR A 106 -9.58 5.21 8.11
CA THR A 106 -9.25 6.64 8.24
C THR A 106 -8.10 7.08 7.35
N LEU A 107 -7.11 6.21 7.11
CA LEU A 107 -5.88 6.58 6.41
C LEU A 107 -5.66 5.76 5.14
N ALA A 108 -5.50 4.44 5.27
CA ALA A 108 -5.06 3.62 4.14
C ALA A 108 -6.05 3.67 2.97
N PHE A 109 -7.34 3.53 3.22
CA PHE A 109 -8.33 3.55 2.15
C PHE A 109 -8.56 4.96 1.56
N PRO A 110 -8.82 6.02 2.35
CA PRO A 110 -9.06 7.36 1.80
C PRO A 110 -7.87 7.94 1.05
N VAL A 111 -6.64 7.71 1.52
CA VAL A 111 -5.43 8.23 0.87
C VAL A 111 -5.18 7.48 -0.45
N ALA A 112 -5.25 6.14 -0.45
CA ALA A 112 -5.05 5.35 -1.66
C ALA A 112 -6.04 5.71 -2.77
N ILE A 113 -7.34 5.87 -2.43
CA ILE A 113 -8.33 6.24 -3.44
C ILE A 113 -8.12 7.68 -3.93
N ASN A 114 -7.75 8.61 -3.04
CA ASN A 114 -7.47 10.00 -3.43
C ASN A 114 -6.30 10.06 -4.42
N VAL A 115 -5.19 9.40 -4.09
CA VAL A 115 -3.99 9.32 -4.94
C VAL A 115 -4.32 8.65 -6.27
N GLY A 116 -4.97 7.49 -6.24
CA GLY A 116 -5.32 6.73 -7.44
C GLY A 116 -6.25 7.51 -8.37
N VAL A 117 -7.37 8.03 -7.83
CA VAL A 117 -8.34 8.79 -8.62
C VAL A 117 -7.70 10.05 -9.20
N THR A 118 -6.95 10.81 -8.40
CA THR A 118 -6.32 12.05 -8.86
C THR A 118 -5.31 11.75 -9.98
N PHE A 119 -4.45 10.76 -9.78
CA PHE A 119 -3.44 10.37 -10.78
C PHE A 119 -4.09 9.97 -12.11
N TRP A 120 -5.02 9.00 -12.08
CA TRP A 120 -5.63 8.49 -13.31
C TRP A 120 -6.53 9.52 -13.99
N THR A 121 -7.21 10.37 -13.23
CA THR A 121 -8.03 11.45 -13.78
C THR A 121 -7.16 12.46 -14.52
N LEU A 122 -6.07 12.92 -13.90
CA LEU A 122 -5.13 13.85 -14.54
C LEU A 122 -4.49 13.21 -15.77
N TYR A 123 -4.04 11.95 -15.66
CA TYR A 123 -3.45 11.23 -16.78
C TYR A 123 -4.41 11.09 -17.98
N ALA A 124 -5.70 10.81 -17.71
CA ALA A 124 -6.72 10.65 -18.74
C ALA A 124 -7.09 11.97 -19.43
N ILE A 125 -7.03 13.10 -18.70
CA ILE A 125 -7.28 14.43 -19.26
C ILE A 125 -6.07 14.90 -20.06
N ASP A 126 -4.91 14.94 -19.41
CA ASP A 126 -3.65 15.33 -20.02
C ASP A 126 -2.47 14.68 -19.29
N ARG A 127 -1.83 13.73 -19.97
CA ARG A 127 -0.67 13.00 -19.44
C ARG A 127 0.49 13.92 -19.07
N GLU A 128 0.64 15.07 -19.72
CA GLU A 128 1.78 15.97 -19.49
C GLU A 128 1.74 16.61 -18.09
N LEU A 129 0.58 16.64 -17.44
CA LEU A 129 0.41 17.16 -16.07
C LEU A 129 1.05 16.27 -15.00
N VAL A 130 1.14 14.97 -15.26
CA VAL A 130 1.70 13.99 -14.31
C VAL A 130 3.01 13.38 -14.81
N PHE A 131 3.18 13.29 -16.13
CA PHE A 131 4.35 12.70 -16.76
C PHE A 131 4.70 13.44 -18.07
N PRO A 132 5.57 14.46 -17.98
CA PRO A 132 6.03 15.23 -19.15
C PRO A 132 6.79 14.36 -20.15
N LYS A 133 6.55 14.58 -21.46
CA LYS A 133 7.19 13.82 -22.55
C LYS A 133 8.72 13.90 -22.58
N VAL A 134 9.29 14.96 -22.01
CA VAL A 134 10.76 15.11 -21.88
C VAL A 134 11.40 13.99 -21.05
N LEU A 135 10.61 13.28 -20.24
CA LEU A 135 11.07 12.14 -19.45
C LEU A 135 10.96 10.80 -20.19
N ASP A 136 10.29 10.74 -21.34
CA ASP A 136 10.16 9.51 -22.16
C ASP A 136 11.53 8.85 -22.47
N PRO A 137 12.63 9.59 -22.73
CA PRO A 137 13.94 8.97 -23.00
C PRO A 137 14.64 8.37 -21.78
N VAL A 138 14.23 8.74 -20.55
CA VAL A 138 14.85 8.28 -19.30
C VAL A 138 14.37 6.88 -18.93
N PHE A 139 13.15 6.53 -19.32
CA PHE A 139 12.56 5.23 -19.02
C PHE A 139 12.73 4.27 -20.21
N PRO A 140 13.16 3.02 -19.98
CA PRO A 140 13.24 2.02 -21.04
C PRO A 140 11.84 1.79 -21.64
N ARG A 141 11.78 1.74 -22.98
CA ARG A 141 10.55 1.44 -23.73
C ARG A 141 10.14 -0.03 -23.63
#